data_AF-A0A7K8GWJ3-F1
#
_entry.id   AF-A0A7K8GWJ3-F1
#
_cell.length_a   1.000
_cell.length_b   1.000
_cell.length_c   1.000
_cell.angle_alpha   90.00
_cell.angle_beta   90.00
_cell.angle_gamma   90.00
#
_symmetry.space_group_name_H-M   'P 1'
#
loop_
_entity.id
_entity.type
_entity.pdbx_description
1 polymer ?
#
loop_
_entity_poly.entity_id
_entity_poly.type
_entity_poly.pdbx_seq_one_letter_code
_entity_poly.pdbx_strand_id
1 'polypeptide(L)'
;FFQKTLAAVKSWFTLFGWSKGQNPISIPHSLRRDVCIVQLTVPQERNCKRKLDKDKCFCEMLFHLNGQPIPGIAASQSLPLDPVERTFHLHWQHSELLSFLKSQGAYLSHVMPEFLLAPEDYKIWTEVHTGLRVCSMRSSGILSGRHIFVLEDSTFETMSKRAWTDVLLQMYKVFVLPRISFRIVPDPSSLESLQNMPGIKSEPLCSNIYSRYERTILIWLNKHYEKHRKIVWKDSQRGGIPPMRWIVNFDQDLLDSLVLAAQMAAYCPYLIPTHFIKMYTNPKTREQFLHNSLILVKALRAVNLDIDIKV
;
A
#
# COMPACT_ATOMS: atom_id res chain seq x y z
N PHE A 1 7.16 10.83 -8.14
CA PHE A 1 6.91 10.09 -6.89
C PHE A 1 5.50 9.49 -6.87
N PHE A 2 4.43 10.31 -6.76
CA PHE A 2 3.04 9.85 -6.63
C PHE A 2 2.61 8.73 -7.60
N GLN A 3 2.89 8.84 -8.91
CA GLN A 3 2.51 7.80 -9.89
C GLN A 3 3.16 6.44 -9.62
N LYS A 4 4.43 6.43 -9.13
CA LYS A 4 5.12 5.19 -8.76
C LYS A 4 4.49 4.58 -7.51
N THR A 5 4.17 5.40 -6.51
CA THR A 5 3.46 4.97 -5.29
C THR A 5 2.09 4.40 -5.63
N LEU A 6 1.32 5.09 -6.47
CA LEU A 6 0.01 4.64 -6.93
C LEU A 6 0.10 3.28 -7.63
N ALA A 7 1.08 3.09 -8.52
CA ALA A 7 1.31 1.83 -9.20
C ALA A 7 1.65 0.71 -8.20
N ALA A 8 2.55 0.96 -7.25
CA ALA A 8 2.93 -0.02 -6.23
C ALA A 8 1.75 -0.41 -5.32
N VAL A 9 0.97 0.57 -4.85
CA VAL A 9 -0.25 0.35 -4.05
C VAL A 9 -1.25 -0.47 -4.84
N LYS A 10 -1.54 -0.07 -6.09
CA LYS A 10 -2.45 -0.80 -6.97
C LYS A 10 -2.00 -2.26 -7.15
N SER A 11 -0.73 -2.51 -7.46
CA SER A 11 -0.21 -3.85 -7.67
C SER A 11 -0.29 -4.68 -6.39
N TRP A 12 0.09 -4.13 -5.24
CA TRP A 12 0.04 -4.87 -3.98
C TRP A 12 -1.38 -5.28 -3.60
N PHE A 13 -2.34 -4.36 -3.62
CA PHE A 13 -3.73 -4.67 -3.28
C PHE A 13 -4.40 -5.56 -4.33
N THR A 14 -4.01 -5.45 -5.60
CA THR A 14 -4.46 -6.38 -6.65
C THR A 14 -4.04 -7.81 -6.34
N LEU A 15 -2.82 -8.00 -5.83
CA LEU A 15 -2.27 -9.34 -5.59
C LEU A 15 -2.71 -9.94 -4.24
N PHE A 16 -2.81 -9.10 -3.20
CA PHE A 16 -2.91 -9.55 -1.81
C PHE A 16 -4.08 -8.96 -1.02
N GLY A 17 -4.93 -8.14 -1.65
CA GLY A 17 -6.06 -7.50 -0.95
C GLY A 17 -7.18 -8.47 -0.59
N TRP A 18 -7.35 -9.58 -1.33
CA TRP A 18 -8.50 -10.49 -1.18
C TRP A 18 -8.06 -11.92 -0.88
N SER A 19 -8.89 -12.63 -0.10
CA SER A 19 -8.66 -14.02 0.29
C SER A 19 -8.74 -15.02 -0.86
N LYS A 20 -9.53 -14.71 -1.91
CA LYS A 20 -9.75 -15.58 -3.08
C LYS A 20 -8.71 -15.39 -4.19
N GLY A 21 -7.61 -14.69 -3.91
CA GLY A 21 -6.52 -14.45 -4.85
C GLY A 21 -6.60 -13.08 -5.51
N GLN A 22 -6.00 -12.98 -6.71
CA GLN A 22 -5.79 -11.69 -7.37
C GLN A 22 -7.11 -11.03 -7.80
N ASN A 23 -7.26 -9.75 -7.49
CA ASN A 23 -8.41 -8.92 -7.87
C ASN A 23 -7.96 -7.58 -8.45
N PRO A 24 -7.89 -7.43 -9.79
CA PRO A 24 -7.45 -6.19 -10.42
C PRO A 24 -8.32 -4.98 -10.05
N ILE A 25 -7.70 -3.97 -9.42
CA ILE A 25 -8.39 -2.74 -9.03
C ILE A 25 -7.96 -1.53 -9.87
N SER A 26 -8.86 -0.56 -10.00
CA SER A 26 -8.57 0.79 -10.47
C SER A 26 -8.78 1.78 -9.34
N ILE A 27 -7.74 2.55 -8.99
CA ILE A 27 -7.82 3.57 -7.94
C ILE A 27 -8.15 4.91 -8.62
N PRO A 28 -9.22 5.62 -8.21
CA PRO A 28 -10.18 5.29 -7.14
C PRO A 28 -11.44 4.55 -7.61
N HIS A 29 -11.61 4.32 -8.92
CA HIS A 29 -12.85 3.83 -9.54
C HIS A 29 -13.45 2.54 -8.97
N SER A 30 -12.64 1.49 -8.78
CA SER A 30 -13.11 0.22 -8.21
C SER A 30 -13.55 0.41 -6.76
N LEU A 31 -12.73 1.11 -5.96
CA LEU A 31 -12.97 1.33 -4.53
C LEU A 31 -14.27 2.11 -4.29
N ARG A 32 -14.56 3.13 -5.12
CA ARG A 32 -15.81 3.89 -5.06
C ARG A 32 -17.02 3.04 -5.41
N ARG A 33 -16.92 2.20 -6.46
CA ARG A 33 -18.01 1.30 -6.87
C ARG A 33 -18.29 0.20 -5.85
N ASP A 34 -17.24 -0.31 -5.24
CA ASP A 34 -17.33 -1.46 -4.34
C ASP A 34 -17.87 -1.06 -2.95
N VAL A 35 -17.56 0.15 -2.45
CA VAL A 35 -18.22 0.69 -1.25
C VAL A 35 -19.71 0.97 -1.50
N CYS A 36 -20.07 1.40 -2.71
CA CYS A 36 -21.44 1.71 -3.09
C CYS A 36 -22.35 0.49 -3.34
N ILE A 37 -21.89 -0.76 -3.26
CA ILE A 37 -22.75 -1.90 -3.58
C ILE A 37 -22.66 -2.98 -2.51
N VAL A 38 -23.28 -2.64 -1.39
CA VAL A 38 -24.00 -3.63 -0.62
C VAL A 38 -25.47 -3.58 -1.07
N GLN A 39 -25.79 -4.43 -2.05
CA GLN A 39 -27.12 -4.74 -2.57
C GLN A 39 -27.89 -3.60 -3.28
N LEU A 40 -27.66 -3.45 -4.59
CA LEU A 40 -28.73 -3.05 -5.52
C LEU A 40 -29.70 -4.24 -5.68
N THR A 41 -30.72 -4.35 -4.83
CA THR A 41 -31.95 -5.09 -5.16
C THR A 41 -32.90 -4.12 -5.84
N VAL A 42 -32.72 -3.91 -7.14
CA VAL A 42 -33.75 -3.31 -7.99
C VAL A 42 -34.49 -4.45 -8.69
N PRO A 43 -35.84 -4.51 -8.65
CA PRO A 43 -36.59 -5.36 -9.56
C PRO A 43 -36.52 -4.77 -10.98
N GLN A 44 -35.80 -5.47 -11.86
CA GLN A 44 -35.92 -5.52 -13.33
C GLN A 44 -36.12 -4.21 -14.14
N GLU A 45 -35.15 -3.92 -15.01
CA GLU A 45 -35.41 -3.72 -16.45
C GLU A 45 -34.24 -4.29 -17.28
N ARG A 46 -34.56 -4.79 -18.47
CA ARG A 46 -33.76 -5.73 -19.27
C ARG A 46 -32.46 -5.10 -19.80
N ASN A 47 -31.36 -5.88 -19.75
CA ASN A 47 -30.10 -5.75 -20.54
C ASN A 47 -28.82 -5.17 -19.90
N CYS A 48 -28.57 -5.37 -18.60
CA CYS A 48 -27.17 -5.39 -18.12
C CYS A 48 -26.95 -6.37 -16.97
N LYS A 49 -26.71 -7.65 -17.28
CA LYS A 49 -26.22 -8.63 -16.31
C LYS A 49 -24.73 -8.39 -16.05
N ARG A 50 -24.37 -7.59 -15.06
CA ARG A 50 -23.09 -7.75 -14.36
C ARG A 50 -23.40 -8.17 -12.93
N LYS A 51 -23.48 -9.48 -12.69
CA LYS A 51 -23.34 -10.05 -11.34
C LYS A 51 -21.97 -9.60 -10.84
N LEU A 52 -21.93 -8.53 -10.05
CA LEU A 52 -20.72 -8.17 -9.32
C LEU A 52 -20.52 -9.25 -8.27
N ASP A 53 -19.39 -9.93 -8.37
CA ASP A 53 -19.01 -11.01 -7.47
C ASP A 53 -18.87 -10.41 -6.07
N LYS A 54 -19.79 -10.76 -5.14
CA LYS A 54 -19.83 -10.18 -3.78
C LYS A 54 -18.48 -10.32 -3.07
N ASP A 55 -17.72 -11.34 -3.45
CA ASP A 55 -16.40 -11.68 -2.95
C ASP A 55 -15.28 -10.70 -3.31
N LYS A 56 -15.55 -9.67 -4.12
CA LYS A 56 -14.55 -8.72 -4.66
C LYS A 56 -14.71 -7.29 -4.13
N CYS A 57 -15.61 -7.08 -3.15
CA CYS A 57 -15.88 -5.78 -2.59
C CYS A 57 -14.72 -5.25 -1.70
N PHE A 58 -14.62 -3.93 -1.56
CA PHE A 58 -13.72 -3.24 -0.63
C PHE A 58 -13.92 -3.68 0.82
N CYS A 59 -15.16 -3.93 1.25
CA CYS A 59 -15.46 -4.44 2.59
C CYS A 59 -14.88 -5.84 2.83
N GLU A 60 -14.90 -6.71 1.82
CA GLU A 60 -14.26 -8.03 1.89
C GLU A 60 -12.74 -7.93 2.00
N MET A 61 -12.12 -6.98 1.29
CA MET A 61 -10.69 -6.68 1.45
C MET A 61 -10.37 -6.20 2.85
N LEU A 62 -11.17 -5.28 3.40
CA LEU A 62 -11.00 -4.82 4.78
C LEU A 62 -11.13 -5.97 5.78
N PHE A 63 -12.14 -6.83 5.61
CA PHE A 63 -12.31 -8.02 6.45
C PHE A 63 -11.13 -8.98 6.34
N HIS A 64 -10.61 -9.22 5.14
CA HIS A 64 -9.43 -10.06 4.91
C HIS A 64 -8.16 -9.52 5.59
N LEU A 65 -7.94 -8.20 5.51
CA LEU A 65 -6.75 -7.56 6.05
C LEU A 65 -6.82 -7.34 7.57
N ASN A 66 -7.99 -7.00 8.10
CA ASN A 66 -8.20 -6.79 9.52
C ASN A 66 -8.44 -8.12 10.28
N GLY A 67 -8.99 -9.13 9.60
CA GLY A 67 -9.39 -10.41 10.18
C GLY A 67 -10.68 -10.33 11.01
N GLN A 68 -11.27 -9.15 11.15
CA GLN A 68 -12.50 -8.86 11.89
C GLN A 68 -13.37 -7.86 11.13
N PRO A 69 -14.71 -7.91 11.26
CA PRO A 69 -15.58 -6.91 10.67
C PRO A 69 -15.35 -5.54 11.33
N ILE A 70 -15.56 -4.46 10.58
CA ILE A 70 -15.44 -3.11 11.12
C ILE A 70 -16.70 -2.80 11.95
N PRO A 71 -16.57 -2.38 13.22
CA PRO A 71 -17.71 -1.92 14.00
C PRO A 71 -18.43 -0.76 13.29
N GLY A 72 -19.76 -0.86 13.14
CA GLY A 72 -20.58 0.18 12.52
C GLY A 72 -20.75 0.08 11.00
N ILE A 73 -19.85 -0.57 10.27
CA ILE A 73 -19.99 -0.79 8.82
C ILE A 73 -20.45 -2.23 8.59
N ALA A 74 -21.76 -2.46 8.58
CA ALA A 74 -22.29 -3.78 8.23
C ALA A 74 -22.11 -4.04 6.73
N ALA A 75 -21.47 -5.16 6.38
CA ALA A 75 -21.23 -5.60 5.00
C ALA A 75 -22.53 -5.92 4.21
N SER A 76 -23.71 -5.76 4.81
CA SER A 76 -25.02 -6.20 4.28
C SER A 76 -26.17 -5.18 4.35
N GLN A 77 -25.92 -3.89 4.57
CA GLN A 77 -26.97 -2.85 4.52
C GLN A 77 -27.27 -2.40 3.09
N SER A 78 -28.54 -2.49 2.67
CA SER A 78 -29.02 -1.93 1.41
C SER A 78 -28.94 -0.41 1.45
N LEU A 79 -28.41 0.20 0.40
CA LEU A 79 -28.40 1.66 0.28
C LEU A 79 -29.83 2.23 0.10
N PRO A 80 -30.11 3.42 0.67
CA PRO A 80 -31.33 4.15 0.38
C PRO A 80 -31.53 4.37 -1.13
N LEU A 81 -32.79 4.34 -1.57
CA LEU A 81 -33.15 4.64 -2.96
C LEU A 81 -33.05 6.15 -3.25
N ASP A 82 -33.30 6.98 -2.24
CA ASP A 82 -33.17 8.43 -2.36
C ASP A 82 -31.69 8.83 -2.53
N PRO A 83 -31.33 9.55 -3.60
CA PRO A 83 -29.93 9.91 -3.87
C PRO A 83 -29.28 10.76 -2.77
N VAL A 84 -30.07 11.60 -2.09
CA VAL A 84 -29.56 12.48 -1.03
C VAL A 84 -29.28 11.64 0.22
N GLU A 85 -30.26 10.86 0.68
CA GLU A 85 -30.09 9.93 1.82
C GLU A 85 -28.94 8.94 1.58
N ARG A 86 -28.84 8.40 0.35
CA ARG A 86 -27.73 7.52 -0.06
C ARG A 86 -26.38 8.21 0.10
N THR A 87 -26.28 9.46 -0.37
CA THR A 87 -25.04 10.24 -0.29
C THR A 87 -24.64 10.49 1.17
N PHE A 88 -25.58 10.86 2.04
CA PHE A 88 -25.33 11.02 3.47
C PHE A 88 -24.88 9.71 4.13
N HIS A 89 -25.51 8.60 3.76
CA HIS A 89 -25.14 7.29 4.28
C HIS A 89 -23.72 6.89 3.86
N LEU A 90 -23.35 7.09 2.59
CA LEU A 90 -21.99 6.81 2.08
C LEU A 90 -20.94 7.69 2.76
N HIS A 91 -21.23 8.99 2.92
CA HIS A 91 -20.35 9.90 3.66
C HIS A 91 -20.15 9.44 5.10
N TRP A 92 -21.23 9.03 5.78
CA TRP A 92 -21.16 8.47 7.13
C TRP A 92 -20.30 7.20 7.18
N GLN A 93 -20.52 6.24 6.27
CA GLN A 93 -19.71 5.02 6.19
C GLN A 93 -18.21 5.32 5.99
N HIS A 94 -17.89 6.26 5.11
CA HIS A 94 -16.52 6.72 4.91
C HIS A 94 -15.94 7.41 6.16
N SER A 95 -16.76 8.16 6.89
CA SER A 95 -16.35 8.79 8.15
C SER A 95 -16.02 7.75 9.22
N GLU A 96 -16.87 6.73 9.37
CA GLU A 96 -16.64 5.61 10.29
C GLU A 96 -15.40 4.81 9.91
N LEU A 97 -15.19 4.56 8.61
CA LEU A 97 -13.97 3.90 8.11
C LEU A 97 -12.72 4.69 8.49
N LEU A 98 -12.71 6.00 8.23
CA LEU A 98 -11.57 6.86 8.55
C LEU A 98 -11.34 6.94 10.07
N SER A 99 -12.41 6.98 10.87
CA SER A 99 -12.35 6.96 12.34
C SER A 99 -11.77 5.64 12.85
N PHE A 100 -12.24 4.51 12.31
CA PHE A 100 -11.71 3.18 12.63
C PHE A 100 -10.22 3.06 12.28
N LEU A 101 -9.81 3.46 11.08
CA LEU A 101 -8.40 3.43 10.70
C LEU A 101 -7.54 4.29 11.64
N LYS A 102 -8.03 5.48 12.02
CA LYS A 102 -7.35 6.35 12.99
C LYS A 102 -7.21 5.68 14.36
N SER A 103 -8.22 4.95 14.84
CA SER A 103 -8.13 4.20 16.10
C SER A 103 -7.12 3.05 16.05
N GLN A 104 -6.84 2.51 14.85
CA GLN A 104 -5.76 1.54 14.61
C GLN A 104 -4.38 2.20 14.41
N GLY A 105 -4.26 3.53 14.53
CA GLY A 105 -3.02 4.28 14.41
C GLY A 105 -2.71 4.84 13.01
N ALA A 106 -3.69 4.87 12.10
CA ALA A 106 -3.55 5.52 10.80
C ALA A 106 -3.52 7.06 10.93
N TYR A 107 -2.67 7.70 10.14
CA TYR A 107 -2.62 9.16 10.05
C TYR A 107 -3.41 9.65 8.82
N LEU A 108 -4.70 9.96 9.03
CA LEU A 108 -5.66 10.36 7.99
C LEU A 108 -6.42 11.65 8.38
N SER A 109 -5.77 12.57 9.10
CA SER A 109 -6.39 13.84 9.50
C SER A 109 -6.67 14.76 8.31
N HIS A 110 -5.91 14.62 7.23
CA HIS A 110 -6.04 15.40 5.99
C HIS A 110 -7.03 14.81 4.98
N VAL A 111 -7.45 13.55 5.15
CA VAL A 111 -8.41 12.91 4.25
C VAL A 111 -9.82 13.20 4.74
N MET A 112 -10.61 13.86 3.88
CA MET A 112 -12.03 14.12 4.16
C MET A 112 -12.92 13.05 3.51
N PRO A 113 -14.02 12.61 4.18
CA PRO A 113 -14.87 11.53 3.68
C PRO A 113 -15.51 11.81 2.31
N GLU A 114 -15.83 13.06 2.01
CA GLU A 114 -16.42 13.47 0.73
C GLU A 114 -15.51 13.21 -0.48
N PHE A 115 -14.19 13.17 -0.29
CA PHE A 115 -13.25 12.82 -1.37
C PHE A 115 -13.21 11.31 -1.66
N LEU A 116 -13.85 10.49 -0.83
CA LEU A 116 -13.98 9.06 -1.06
C LEU A 116 -15.24 8.71 -1.88
N LEU A 117 -16.17 9.66 -2.05
CA LEU A 117 -17.42 9.49 -2.80
C LEU A 117 -17.20 9.34 -4.32
N ALA A 118 -18.21 8.81 -5.01
CA ALA A 118 -18.31 8.90 -6.46
C ALA A 118 -18.54 10.37 -6.91
N PRO A 119 -18.15 10.75 -8.14
CA PRO A 119 -18.32 12.12 -8.60
C PRO A 119 -19.75 12.65 -8.50
N GLU A 120 -20.74 11.80 -8.81
CA GLU A 120 -22.16 12.18 -8.73
C GLU A 120 -22.63 12.38 -7.29
N ASP A 121 -22.21 11.50 -6.37
CA ASP A 121 -22.54 11.62 -4.95
C ASP A 121 -21.81 12.82 -4.31
N TYR A 122 -20.59 13.16 -4.76
CA TYR A 122 -19.88 14.37 -4.33
C TYR A 122 -20.61 15.65 -4.78
N LYS A 123 -21.14 15.69 -6.01
CA LYS A 123 -21.96 16.81 -6.49
C LYS A 123 -23.19 16.98 -5.61
N ILE A 124 -23.93 15.91 -5.35
CA ILE A 124 -25.09 15.93 -4.43
C ILE A 124 -24.69 16.40 -3.03
N TRP A 125 -23.60 15.85 -2.47
CA TRP A 125 -23.09 16.22 -1.15
C TRP A 125 -22.79 17.72 -1.06
N THR A 126 -22.08 18.25 -2.06
CA THR A 126 -21.70 19.66 -2.10
C THR A 126 -22.91 20.56 -2.32
N GLU A 127 -23.84 20.23 -3.20
CA GLU A 127 -25.08 21.00 -3.42
C GLU A 127 -25.90 21.14 -2.14
N VAL A 128 -26.07 20.04 -1.39
CA VAL A 128 -26.84 20.05 -0.14
C VAL A 128 -26.12 20.84 0.96
N HIS A 129 -24.80 20.72 1.09
CA HIS A 129 -24.03 21.40 2.14
C HIS A 129 -23.72 22.88 1.83
N THR A 130 -23.69 23.26 0.56
CA THR A 130 -23.50 24.65 0.14
C THR A 130 -24.82 25.41 0.02
N GLY A 131 -25.96 24.71 0.05
CA GLY A 131 -27.27 25.31 -0.19
C GLY A 131 -27.48 25.75 -1.64
N LEU A 132 -26.53 25.49 -2.55
CA LEU A 132 -26.71 25.70 -3.99
C LEU A 132 -27.51 24.54 -4.58
N ARG A 133 -28.84 24.64 -4.55
CA ARG A 133 -29.64 23.96 -5.58
C ARG A 133 -29.24 24.55 -6.94
N VAL A 134 -28.85 23.72 -7.89
CA VAL A 134 -28.49 24.12 -9.25
C VAL A 134 -29.72 24.74 -9.95
N CYS A 135 -29.93 26.04 -9.76
CA CYS A 135 -30.31 26.89 -10.87
C CYS A 135 -29.00 27.30 -11.53
N SER A 136 -28.82 26.88 -12.79
CA SER A 136 -27.73 27.34 -13.66
C SER A 136 -27.58 28.86 -13.55
N MET A 137 -26.55 29.33 -12.87
CA MET A 137 -25.80 30.53 -13.21
C MET A 137 -24.68 30.78 -12.21
N ARG A 138 -23.52 31.13 -12.78
CA ARG A 138 -22.35 31.74 -12.13
C ARG A 138 -22.75 32.61 -10.95
N SER A 139 -22.38 32.24 -9.73
CA SER A 139 -22.23 33.18 -8.62
C SER A 139 -21.44 32.53 -7.49
N SER A 140 -20.25 33.08 -7.25
CA SER A 140 -19.53 32.96 -6.00
C SER A 140 -20.34 33.64 -4.89
N GLY A 141 -21.13 32.88 -4.14
CA GLY A 141 -21.84 33.37 -2.95
C GLY A 141 -21.08 33.02 -1.68
N ILE A 142 -20.72 34.05 -0.90
CA ILE A 142 -20.09 33.93 0.42
C ILE A 142 -21.21 33.69 1.44
N LEU A 143 -21.27 32.51 2.05
CA LEU A 143 -22.09 32.24 3.23
C LEU A 143 -21.27 31.47 4.27
N SER A 144 -21.07 32.13 5.42
CA SER A 144 -20.52 31.61 6.68
C SER A 144 -19.17 30.88 6.63
N GLY A 145 -18.07 31.64 6.63
CA GLY A 145 -16.76 31.25 7.22
C GLY A 145 -15.97 30.08 6.61
N ARG A 146 -16.58 29.24 5.78
CA ARG A 146 -15.92 28.19 4.99
C ARG A 146 -16.38 28.34 3.55
N HIS A 147 -15.55 28.95 2.71
CA HIS A 147 -15.71 28.83 1.27
C HIS A 147 -15.58 27.34 0.89
N ILE A 148 -16.71 26.65 0.74
CA ILE A 148 -16.72 25.31 0.14
C ILE A 148 -16.68 25.54 -1.37
N PHE A 149 -15.48 25.57 -1.93
CA PHE A 149 -15.29 25.56 -3.37
C PHE A 149 -15.70 24.18 -3.89
N VAL A 150 -16.79 24.13 -4.68
CA VAL A 150 -17.09 22.94 -5.49
C VAL A 150 -15.93 22.76 -6.46
N LEU A 151 -15.23 21.64 -6.33
CA LEU A 151 -14.09 21.34 -7.20
C LEU A 151 -14.60 21.00 -8.61
N GLU A 152 -13.88 21.46 -9.63
CA GLU A 152 -14.06 20.98 -10.99
C GLU A 152 -13.83 19.45 -11.04
N ASP A 153 -14.59 18.74 -11.89
CA ASP A 153 -14.55 17.27 -12.02
C ASP A 153 -13.13 16.72 -12.14
N SER A 154 -12.25 17.37 -12.92
CA SER A 154 -10.85 16.98 -13.11
C SER A 154 -10.00 17.10 -11.82
N THR A 155 -10.27 18.15 -11.04
CA THR A 155 -9.61 18.43 -9.77
C THR A 155 -10.12 17.49 -8.68
N PHE A 156 -11.44 17.29 -8.61
CA PHE A 156 -12.04 16.31 -7.72
C PHE A 156 -11.47 14.91 -7.96
N GLU A 157 -11.39 14.47 -9.21
CA GLU A 157 -10.86 13.13 -9.53
C GLU A 157 -9.40 12.97 -9.08
N THR A 158 -8.60 14.02 -9.20
CA THR A 158 -7.22 14.03 -8.70
C THR A 158 -7.17 13.94 -7.17
N MET A 159 -8.03 14.70 -6.48
CA MET A 159 -8.14 14.67 -5.02
C MET A 159 -8.64 13.33 -4.50
N SER A 160 -9.70 12.78 -5.11
CA SER A 160 -10.25 11.47 -4.77
C SER A 160 -9.22 10.37 -4.97
N LYS A 161 -8.47 10.41 -6.07
CA LYS A 161 -7.39 9.45 -6.34
C LYS A 161 -6.30 9.51 -5.26
N ARG A 162 -5.89 10.70 -4.84
CA ARG A 162 -4.91 10.89 -3.74
C ARG A 162 -5.47 10.37 -2.41
N ALA A 163 -6.69 10.78 -2.05
CA ALA A 163 -7.36 10.36 -0.82
C ALA A 163 -7.43 8.82 -0.70
N TRP A 164 -7.92 8.14 -1.75
CA TRP A 164 -7.97 6.68 -1.77
C TRP A 164 -6.59 6.02 -1.71
N THR A 165 -5.58 6.62 -2.37
CA THR A 165 -4.21 6.10 -2.29
C THR A 165 -3.66 6.21 -0.87
N ASP A 166 -3.89 7.33 -0.19
CA ASP A 166 -3.46 7.54 1.19
C ASP A 166 -4.18 6.60 2.16
N VAL A 167 -5.48 6.38 1.99
CA VAL A 167 -6.26 5.40 2.75
C VAL A 167 -5.65 4.00 2.61
N LEU A 168 -5.37 3.55 1.38
CA LEU A 168 -4.76 2.24 1.14
C LEU A 168 -3.34 2.12 1.73
N LEU A 169 -2.51 3.17 1.62
CA LEU A 169 -1.19 3.19 2.26
C LEU A 169 -1.28 3.07 3.78
N GLN A 170 -2.21 3.80 4.39
CA GLN A 170 -2.42 3.70 5.83
C GLN A 170 -2.99 2.34 6.24
N MET A 171 -3.91 1.75 5.46
CA MET A 171 -4.39 0.38 5.65
C MET A 171 -3.24 -0.62 5.62
N TYR A 172 -2.32 -0.51 4.66
CA TYR A 172 -1.12 -1.36 4.62
C TYR A 172 -0.30 -1.19 5.90
N LYS A 173 -0.09 0.05 6.35
CA LYS A 173 0.66 0.36 7.57
C LYS A 173 0.02 -0.22 8.83
N VAL A 174 -1.30 -0.18 8.97
CA VAL A 174 -2.00 -0.62 10.20
C VAL A 174 -2.43 -2.09 10.20
N PHE A 175 -2.58 -2.73 9.03
CA PHE A 175 -3.06 -4.11 8.96
C PHE A 175 -2.01 -5.12 8.47
N VAL A 176 -1.04 -4.67 7.65
CA VAL A 176 -0.07 -5.57 7.01
C VAL A 176 1.25 -5.56 7.75
N LEU A 177 1.85 -4.38 7.96
CA LEU A 177 3.12 -4.26 8.68
C LEU A 177 3.08 -4.89 10.09
N PRO A 178 1.98 -4.80 10.85
CA PRO A 178 1.90 -5.44 12.16
C PRO A 178 2.02 -6.96 12.18
N ARG A 179 1.81 -7.61 11.03
CA ARG A 179 1.96 -9.06 10.89
C ARG A 179 3.43 -9.51 10.90
N ILE A 180 4.37 -8.57 10.81
CA ILE A 180 5.80 -8.84 10.89
C ILE A 180 6.15 -9.16 12.35
N SER A 181 6.40 -10.44 12.62
CA SER A 181 6.73 -10.93 13.96
C SER A 181 8.22 -10.75 14.28
N PHE A 182 8.53 -10.30 15.51
CA PHE A 182 9.89 -10.26 16.04
C PHE A 182 10.57 -11.64 16.10
N ARG A 183 9.80 -12.74 16.00
CA ARG A 183 10.35 -14.11 15.92
C ARG A 183 11.22 -14.34 14.67
N ILE A 184 11.14 -13.46 13.68
CA ILE A 184 12.01 -13.47 12.48
C ILE A 184 13.48 -13.13 12.86
N VAL A 185 13.72 -12.54 14.04
CA VAL A 185 15.07 -12.35 14.58
C VAL A 185 15.33 -13.43 15.65
N PRO A 186 15.96 -14.55 15.30
CA PRO A 186 16.37 -15.51 16.31
C PRO A 186 17.50 -14.91 17.15
N ASP A 187 17.26 -14.93 18.45
CA ASP A 187 18.22 -14.88 19.56
C ASP A 187 18.79 -13.49 19.98
N PRO A 188 18.63 -13.07 21.26
CA PRO A 188 19.31 -11.91 21.84
C PRO A 188 20.84 -11.97 21.73
N SER A 189 21.43 -13.17 21.65
CA SER A 189 22.86 -13.37 21.39
C SER A 189 23.32 -12.80 20.04
N SER A 190 22.42 -12.72 19.05
CA SER A 190 22.74 -12.11 17.75
C SER A 190 22.80 -10.58 17.78
N LEU A 191 22.32 -9.96 18.86
CA LEU A 191 22.46 -8.53 19.12
C LEU A 191 23.91 -8.14 19.44
N GLU A 192 24.74 -9.06 19.94
CA GLU A 192 26.18 -8.82 20.15
C GLU A 192 26.92 -8.67 18.81
N SER A 193 26.51 -9.38 17.76
CA SER A 193 27.04 -9.15 16.39
C SER A 193 26.67 -7.78 15.83
N LEU A 194 25.58 -7.18 16.33
CA LEU A 194 25.17 -5.80 16.04
C LEU A 194 25.87 -4.77 16.95
N GLN A 195 26.49 -5.15 18.07
CA GLN A 195 27.31 -4.25 18.89
C GLN A 195 28.65 -3.90 18.20
N ASN A 196 29.15 -4.80 17.34
CA ASN A 196 30.32 -4.55 16.49
C ASN A 196 30.00 -3.72 15.23
N MET A 197 28.74 -3.33 15.06
CA MET A 197 28.27 -2.47 13.97
C MET A 197 28.16 -1.02 14.47
N PRO A 198 28.90 -0.05 13.89
CA PRO A 198 28.85 1.32 14.37
C PRO A 198 27.50 1.98 14.00
N GLY A 199 26.72 2.39 14.99
CA GLY A 199 25.80 3.55 14.84
C GLY A 199 24.30 3.34 15.08
N ILE A 200 23.79 2.13 15.31
CA ILE A 200 22.48 1.99 15.96
C ILE A 200 22.75 1.54 17.38
N LYS A 201 22.65 2.47 18.32
CA LYS A 201 22.41 2.09 19.71
C LYS A 201 21.27 1.07 19.68
N SER A 202 21.48 -0.10 20.26
CA SER A 202 20.48 -1.15 20.45
C SER A 202 19.20 -0.65 21.15
N GLU A 203 19.20 0.60 21.61
CA GLU A 203 18.05 1.36 22.06
C GLU A 203 17.10 1.74 20.90
N PRO A 204 15.87 1.20 20.90
CA PRO A 204 14.89 1.36 19.82
C PRO A 204 14.24 2.76 19.76
N LEU A 205 14.92 3.85 20.15
CA LEU A 205 14.28 5.16 20.40
C LEU A 205 14.65 6.32 19.47
N CYS A 206 15.58 6.21 18.51
CA CYS A 206 16.12 7.45 17.89
C CYS A 206 15.68 7.81 16.45
N SER A 207 14.84 7.03 15.76
CA SER A 207 14.32 7.45 14.45
C SER A 207 12.81 7.66 14.47
N ASN A 208 12.35 8.90 14.56
CA ASN A 208 10.93 9.25 14.43
C ASN A 208 10.34 8.98 13.03
N ILE A 209 11.16 8.54 12.07
CA ILE A 209 10.77 8.32 10.68
C ILE A 209 10.11 6.95 10.49
N TYR A 210 10.62 5.91 11.17
CA TYR A 210 10.16 4.53 10.98
C TYR A 210 9.38 3.99 12.17
N SER A 211 8.30 3.29 11.89
CA SER A 211 7.55 2.47 12.85
C SER A 211 8.38 1.32 13.38
N ARG A 212 7.95 0.72 14.49
CA ARG A 212 8.61 -0.46 15.08
C ARG A 212 8.76 -1.61 14.08
N TYR A 213 7.78 -1.80 13.19
CA TYR A 213 7.76 -2.89 12.22
C TYR A 213 8.74 -2.67 11.08
N GLU A 214 8.80 -1.44 10.55
CA GLU A 214 9.80 -1.06 9.53
C GLU A 214 11.22 -1.21 10.06
N ARG A 215 11.45 -0.83 11.31
CA ARG A 215 12.74 -1.05 11.97
C ARG A 215 13.08 -2.53 12.08
N THR A 216 12.11 -3.39 12.40
CA THR A 216 12.33 -4.85 12.40
C THR A 216 12.77 -5.35 11.03
N ILE A 217 12.17 -4.85 9.94
CA ILE A 217 12.62 -5.18 8.57
C ILE A 217 14.06 -4.70 8.33
N LEU A 218 14.39 -3.46 8.70
CA LEU A 218 15.75 -2.92 8.53
C LEU A 218 16.79 -3.77 9.29
N ILE A 219 16.50 -4.14 10.54
CA ILE A 219 17.36 -5.01 11.34
C ILE A 219 17.54 -6.37 10.64
N TRP A 220 16.45 -6.95 10.16
CA TRP A 220 16.46 -8.21 9.43
C TRP A 220 17.33 -8.12 8.16
N LEU A 221 17.18 -7.07 7.35
CA LEU A 221 17.99 -6.83 6.15
C LEU A 221 19.49 -6.70 6.47
N ASN A 222 19.85 -5.93 7.51
CA ASN A 222 21.24 -5.77 7.93
C ASN A 222 21.86 -7.10 8.36
N LYS A 223 21.16 -7.87 9.22
CA LYS A 223 21.63 -9.17 9.70
C LYS A 223 21.85 -10.16 8.55
N HIS A 224 20.89 -10.23 7.63
CA HIS A 224 20.99 -11.14 6.49
C HIS A 224 22.08 -10.70 5.51
N TYR A 225 22.19 -9.41 5.20
CA TYR A 225 23.22 -8.91 4.30
C TYR A 225 24.63 -9.18 4.81
N GLU A 226 24.93 -8.81 6.07
CA GLU A 226 26.29 -9.02 6.62
C GLU A 226 26.65 -10.52 6.69
N LYS A 227 25.70 -11.37 7.08
CA LYS A 227 25.92 -12.81 7.14
C LYS A 227 26.15 -13.42 5.76
N HIS A 228 25.35 -13.05 4.76
CA HIS A 228 25.33 -13.75 3.47
C HIS A 228 26.24 -13.13 2.42
N ARG A 229 26.70 -11.87 2.55
CA ARG A 229 27.58 -11.26 1.53
C ARG A 229 28.87 -12.05 1.31
N LYS A 230 29.42 -12.64 2.38
CA LYS A 230 30.65 -13.46 2.34
C LYS A 230 30.41 -14.85 1.75
N ILE A 231 29.16 -15.33 1.75
CA ILE A 231 28.77 -16.65 1.26
C ILE A 231 28.40 -16.55 -0.23
N VAL A 232 27.52 -15.61 -0.58
CA VAL A 232 26.95 -15.47 -1.92
C VAL A 232 28.00 -15.09 -2.96
N TRP A 233 28.95 -14.21 -2.59
CA TRP A 233 29.95 -13.66 -3.51
C TRP A 233 31.38 -14.07 -3.17
N LYS A 234 31.56 -15.19 -2.47
CA LYS A 234 32.89 -15.77 -2.22
C LYS A 234 33.66 -16.00 -3.52
N ASP A 235 32.97 -16.57 -4.51
CA ASP A 235 33.53 -16.95 -5.81
C ASP A 235 32.96 -16.06 -6.94
N SER A 236 32.74 -14.76 -6.66
CA SER A 236 32.10 -13.85 -7.63
C SER A 236 32.90 -13.72 -8.93
N GLN A 237 32.18 -13.67 -10.05
CA GLN A 237 32.77 -13.46 -11.37
C GLN A 237 32.93 -11.97 -11.73
N ARG A 238 32.28 -11.07 -11.00
CA ARG A 238 32.14 -9.64 -11.35
C ARG A 238 32.44 -8.73 -10.15
N GLY A 239 33.57 -9.00 -9.52
CA GLY A 239 34.09 -8.27 -8.37
C GLY A 239 34.51 -9.22 -7.25
N GLY A 240 34.72 -8.68 -6.05
CA GLY A 240 34.99 -9.45 -4.84
C GLY A 240 33.77 -9.53 -3.93
N ILE A 241 33.98 -9.91 -2.69
CA ILE A 241 32.95 -9.83 -1.64
C ILE A 241 32.51 -8.36 -1.51
N PRO A 242 31.20 -8.04 -1.61
CA PRO A 242 30.70 -6.68 -1.42
C PRO A 242 31.15 -6.08 -0.09
N PRO A 243 31.40 -4.76 -0.02
CA PRO A 243 31.78 -4.12 1.22
C PRO A 243 30.69 -4.27 2.28
N MET A 244 31.12 -4.29 3.53
CA MET A 244 30.21 -4.09 4.66
C MET A 244 29.54 -2.73 4.53
N ARG A 245 28.24 -2.66 4.74
CA ARG A 245 27.49 -1.41 4.73
C ARG A 245 26.26 -1.49 5.62
N TRP A 246 25.74 -0.31 5.95
CA TRP A 246 24.58 -0.13 6.80
C TRP A 246 23.34 0.15 5.96
N ILE A 247 22.25 -0.57 6.22
CA ILE A 247 20.96 -0.39 5.55
C ILE A 247 20.04 0.38 6.49
N VAL A 248 19.77 1.64 6.17
CA VAL A 248 18.94 2.55 6.98
C VAL A 248 17.68 3.00 6.27
N ASN A 249 17.58 2.81 4.96
CA ASN A 249 16.39 3.14 4.18
C ASN A 249 16.02 2.03 3.18
N PHE A 250 14.80 2.09 2.65
CA PHE A 250 14.28 1.15 1.65
C PHE A 250 14.46 1.61 0.20
N ASP A 251 15.19 2.71 -0.02
CA ASP A 251 15.36 3.34 -1.32
C ASP A 251 16.81 3.16 -1.83
N GLN A 252 17.69 4.09 -1.47
CA GLN A 252 19.06 4.16 -1.96
C GLN A 252 19.89 2.93 -1.55
N ASP A 253 19.67 2.40 -0.34
CA ASP A 253 20.46 1.28 0.18
C ASP A 253 20.09 -0.07 -0.46
N LEU A 254 18.91 -0.14 -1.10
CA LEU A 254 18.43 -1.31 -1.83
C LEU A 254 18.64 -1.22 -3.35
N LEU A 255 19.11 -0.06 -3.83
CA LEU A 255 19.18 0.28 -5.26
C LEU A 255 20.01 -0.71 -6.09
N ASP A 256 21.12 -1.22 -5.54
CA ASP A 256 21.98 -2.19 -6.24
C ASP A 256 21.50 -3.64 -6.20
N SER A 257 20.36 -3.89 -5.57
CA SER A 257 19.75 -5.21 -5.42
C SER A 257 20.60 -6.24 -4.66
N LEU A 258 21.78 -5.88 -4.13
CA LEU A 258 22.65 -6.81 -3.41
C LEU A 258 22.06 -7.21 -2.06
N VAL A 259 21.43 -6.27 -1.36
CA VAL A 259 20.77 -6.58 -0.07
C VAL A 259 19.60 -7.55 -0.27
N LEU A 260 18.78 -7.30 -1.29
CA LEU A 260 17.66 -8.18 -1.64
C LEU A 260 18.14 -9.55 -2.14
N ALA A 261 19.23 -9.60 -2.92
CA ALA A 261 19.83 -10.85 -3.37
C ALA A 261 20.41 -11.66 -2.19
N ALA A 262 21.10 -11.01 -1.25
CA ALA A 262 21.59 -11.66 -0.03
C ALA A 262 20.43 -12.22 0.81
N GLN A 263 19.31 -11.49 0.88
CA GLN A 263 18.11 -11.93 1.55
C GLN A 263 17.50 -13.18 0.90
N MET A 264 17.37 -13.18 -0.43
CA MET A 264 16.89 -14.32 -1.20
C MET A 264 17.81 -15.53 -1.08
N ALA A 265 19.12 -15.32 -1.16
CA ALA A 265 20.11 -16.37 -1.02
C ALA A 265 20.09 -17.05 0.35
N ALA A 266 19.68 -16.35 1.40
CA ALA A 266 19.53 -16.92 2.73
C ALA A 266 18.45 -18.01 2.80
N TYR A 267 17.37 -17.86 2.03
CA TYR A 267 16.25 -18.81 2.00
C TYR A 267 16.31 -19.76 0.80
N CYS A 268 16.94 -19.32 -0.29
CA CYS A 268 17.10 -20.10 -1.52
C CYS A 268 18.57 -20.15 -1.95
N PRO A 269 19.45 -20.86 -1.20
CA PRO A 269 20.89 -20.91 -1.50
C PRO A 269 21.21 -21.48 -2.89
N TYR A 270 20.35 -22.33 -3.44
CA TYR A 270 20.49 -22.91 -4.78
C TYR A 270 20.45 -21.86 -5.91
N LEU A 271 19.95 -20.64 -5.65
CA LEU A 271 19.98 -19.52 -6.60
C LEU A 271 21.35 -18.86 -6.70
N ILE A 272 22.25 -19.08 -5.73
CA ILE A 272 23.58 -18.46 -5.70
C ILE A 272 24.39 -18.80 -6.96
N PRO A 273 24.67 -20.08 -7.28
CA PRO A 273 25.51 -20.42 -8.43
C PRO A 273 24.86 -20.10 -9.78
N THR A 274 23.53 -20.05 -9.84
CA THR A 274 22.78 -19.86 -11.09
C THR A 274 22.52 -18.39 -11.40
N HIS A 275 22.28 -17.57 -10.38
CA HIS A 275 21.85 -16.17 -10.51
C HIS A 275 22.83 -15.21 -9.83
N PHE A 276 22.95 -15.27 -8.50
CA PHE A 276 23.54 -14.18 -7.72
C PHE A 276 25.06 -14.03 -7.89
N ILE A 277 25.78 -15.11 -8.25
CA ILE A 277 27.22 -15.06 -8.55
C ILE A 277 27.56 -14.14 -9.74
N LYS A 278 26.57 -13.86 -10.61
CA LYS A 278 26.69 -13.04 -11.83
C LYS A 278 26.43 -11.54 -11.59
N MET A 279 26.09 -11.15 -10.35
CA MET A 279 25.83 -9.76 -10.00
C MET A 279 27.13 -8.97 -9.85
N TYR A 280 27.09 -7.68 -10.20
CA TYR A 280 28.17 -6.74 -9.89
C TYR A 280 28.17 -6.44 -8.40
N THR A 281 29.28 -6.69 -7.72
CA THR A 281 29.38 -6.50 -6.25
C THR A 281 29.78 -5.08 -5.85
N ASN A 282 30.21 -4.26 -6.81
CA ASN A 282 30.47 -2.83 -6.64
C ASN A 282 29.94 -2.03 -7.85
N PRO A 283 28.61 -1.95 -8.03
CA PRO A 283 28.03 -1.27 -9.18
C PRO A 283 28.21 0.25 -9.07
N LYS A 284 28.66 0.87 -10.16
CA LYS A 284 28.91 2.32 -10.28
C LYS A 284 28.04 3.00 -11.33
N THR A 285 27.55 2.25 -12.31
CA THR A 285 26.77 2.79 -13.44
C THR A 285 25.33 2.29 -13.42
N ARG A 286 24.40 3.06 -14.00
CA ARG A 286 22.96 2.72 -14.05
C ARG A 286 22.70 1.38 -14.71
N GLU A 287 23.52 1.01 -15.69
CA GLU A 287 23.46 -0.26 -16.42
C GLU A 287 23.83 -1.43 -15.50
N GLN A 288 24.79 -1.24 -14.59
CA GLN A 288 25.16 -2.24 -13.60
C GLN A 288 24.08 -2.41 -12.53
N PHE A 289 23.47 -1.31 -12.06
CA PHE A 289 22.29 -1.35 -11.19
C PHE A 289 21.14 -2.13 -11.86
N LEU A 290 20.82 -1.78 -13.11
CA LEU A 290 19.76 -2.45 -13.88
C LEU A 290 20.06 -3.93 -14.10
N HIS A 291 21.31 -4.28 -14.46
CA HIS A 291 21.74 -5.68 -14.61
C HIS A 291 21.50 -6.49 -13.34
N ASN A 292 21.87 -5.93 -12.18
CA ASN A 292 21.64 -6.58 -10.89
C ASN A 292 20.13 -6.74 -10.59
N SER A 293 19.32 -5.70 -10.82
CA SER A 293 17.87 -5.79 -10.64
C SER A 293 17.23 -6.84 -11.55
N LEU A 294 17.70 -6.97 -12.80
CA LEU A 294 17.27 -8.00 -13.73
C LEU A 294 17.58 -9.42 -13.23
N ILE A 295 18.76 -9.63 -12.64
CA ILE A 295 19.11 -10.92 -12.03
C ILE A 295 18.18 -11.21 -10.85
N LEU A 296 17.93 -10.23 -9.98
CA LEU A 296 17.03 -10.40 -8.84
C LEU A 296 15.61 -10.76 -9.30
N VAL A 297 15.07 -10.06 -10.30
CA VAL A 297 13.73 -10.35 -10.86
C VAL A 297 13.68 -11.76 -11.46
N LYS A 298 14.72 -12.18 -12.20
CA LYS A 298 14.80 -13.57 -12.71
C LYS A 298 14.83 -14.59 -11.58
N ALA A 299 15.56 -14.31 -10.50
CA ALA A 299 15.62 -15.17 -9.33
C ALA A 299 14.27 -15.25 -8.60
N LEU A 300 13.56 -14.14 -8.45
CA LEU A 300 12.20 -14.11 -7.88
C LEU A 300 11.22 -14.93 -8.72
N ARG A 301 11.28 -14.81 -10.06
CA ARG A 301 10.49 -15.64 -10.98
C ARG A 301 10.79 -17.13 -10.84
N ALA A 302 12.05 -17.49 -10.69
CA ALA A 302 12.46 -18.89 -10.53
C ALA A 302 11.86 -19.55 -9.28
N VAL A 303 11.48 -18.77 -8.26
CA VAL A 303 10.85 -19.27 -7.03
C VAL A 303 9.36 -18.91 -6.92
N ASN A 304 8.73 -18.47 -8.00
CA ASN A 304 7.31 -18.07 -8.05
C ASN A 304 6.95 -16.94 -7.05
N LEU A 305 7.89 -16.03 -6.79
CA LEU A 305 7.66 -14.79 -6.02
C LEU A 305 7.58 -13.57 -6.93
N ASP A 306 7.06 -13.71 -8.16
CA ASP A 306 6.89 -12.58 -9.07
C ASP A 306 5.74 -11.67 -8.60
N ILE A 307 6.08 -10.51 -8.03
CA ILE A 307 5.12 -9.51 -7.52
C ILE A 307 4.75 -8.50 -8.63
N ASP A 308 4.39 -9.00 -9.82
CA ASP A 308 4.12 -8.19 -11.02
C ASP A 308 5.20 -7.12 -11.27
N ILE A 309 6.48 -7.47 -11.05
CA ILE A 309 7.59 -6.55 -11.27
C ILE A 309 7.86 -6.56 -12.78
N LYS A 310 7.23 -5.62 -13.47
CA LYS A 310 7.48 -5.34 -14.88
C LYS A 310 8.81 -4.59 -14.99
N VAL A 311 9.75 -5.21 -15.70
CA VAL A 311 10.99 -4.58 -16.15
C VAL A 311 10.69 -3.87 -17.46
#